data_AF-A0A2D5T605-F1
#
_entry.id   AF-A0A2D5T605-F1
#
_cell.length_a   1.000
_cell.length_b   1.000
_cell.length_c   1.000
_cell.angle_alpha   90.00
_cell.angle_beta   90.00
_cell.angle_gamma   90.00
#
_symmetry.space_group_name_H-M   'P 1'
#
loop_
_entity.id
_entity.type
_entity.pdbx_description
1 polymer ?
#
loop_
_entity_poly.entity_id
_entity_poly.type
_entity_poly.pdbx_seq_one_letter_code
_entity_poly.pdbx_strand_id
1 'polypeptide(L)'
;MADLQLQMDVPTDYEALTMSLSPYQFQLLNSSSKDICNEFEHFYTYFNLLIKKKLHNFIPTTHYFDHREKIYSLTEHLTSQQSIWLYIENNRPYLNSLFSDKHHAAIFSDVFLMALSTTLKSKFTLAVRKAWQSILFVFTNMVQAQIHGYSNVISMQKYREKYLISSQLDGKLRSDP
;
A
#
# COMPACT_ATOMS: atom_id res chain seq x y z
N MET A 1 36.33 19.53 25.12
CA MET A 1 36.42 18.18 24.50
C MET A 1 35.00 17.77 24.15
N ALA A 2 34.76 17.42 22.89
CA ALA A 2 33.44 17.18 22.34
C ALA A 2 33.03 15.72 22.50
N ASP A 3 31.86 15.47 23.10
CA ASP A 3 31.15 14.20 22.99
C ASP A 3 30.21 14.29 21.78
N LEU A 4 30.59 13.60 20.70
CA LEU A 4 29.77 13.36 19.52
C LEU A 4 28.88 12.13 19.79
N GLN A 5 27.68 12.35 20.32
CA GLN A 5 26.63 11.34 20.24
C GLN A 5 25.97 11.43 18.85
N LEU A 6 26.28 10.43 18.02
CA LEU A 6 25.54 10.08 16.81
C LEU A 6 24.09 9.76 17.19
N GLN A 7 23.22 10.76 17.14
CA GLN A 7 21.78 10.52 17.02
C GLN A 7 21.51 10.00 15.61
N MET A 8 21.25 8.71 15.52
CA MET A 8 20.61 8.13 14.36
C MET A 8 19.22 8.77 14.26
N ASP A 9 18.98 9.55 13.21
CA ASP A 9 17.65 10.03 12.83
C ASP A 9 16.75 8.82 12.56
N VAL A 10 16.04 8.39 13.59
CA VAL A 10 14.85 7.55 13.45
C VAL A 10 13.75 8.52 13.03
N PRO A 11 13.21 8.42 11.81
CA PRO A 11 12.10 9.27 11.39
C PRO A 11 10.98 9.13 12.40
N THR A 12 10.59 10.24 13.02
CA THR A 12 9.47 10.25 13.96
C THR A 12 8.22 9.83 13.20
N ASP A 13 7.39 8.97 13.80
CA ASP A 13 6.17 8.40 13.18
C ASP A 13 5.27 9.46 12.52
N TYR A 14 5.36 10.72 12.94
CA TYR A 14 4.67 11.89 12.39
C TYR A 14 5.16 12.37 11.00
N GLU A 15 6.45 12.26 10.67
CA GLU A 15 6.95 12.58 9.33
C GLU A 15 6.50 11.54 8.30
N ALA A 16 6.36 10.30 8.75
CA ALA A 16 5.87 9.20 7.94
C ALA A 16 4.37 9.33 7.58
N LEU A 17 3.61 10.08 8.38
CA LEU A 17 2.16 10.27 8.27
C LEU A 17 1.73 11.49 7.44
N THR A 18 2.67 12.38 7.09
CA THR A 18 2.44 13.58 6.28
C THR A 18 3.02 13.52 4.87
N MET A 19 3.65 12.41 4.47
CA MET A 19 4.22 12.27 3.13
C MET A 19 3.15 12.15 2.05
N SER A 20 2.55 13.29 1.69
CA SER A 20 2.02 13.47 0.34
C SER A 20 3.17 13.20 -0.62
N LEU A 21 2.96 12.27 -1.56
CA LEU A 21 3.92 12.05 -2.63
C LEU A 21 4.19 13.39 -3.32
N SER A 22 5.47 13.75 -3.48
CA SER A 22 5.79 14.91 -4.30
C SER A 22 5.26 14.71 -5.73
N PRO A 23 4.95 15.78 -6.49
CA PRO A 23 4.49 15.65 -7.87
C PRO A 23 5.43 14.78 -8.73
N TYR A 24 6.74 14.86 -8.46
CA TYR A 24 7.74 14.04 -9.12
C TYR A 24 7.64 12.55 -8.73
N GLN A 25 7.49 12.23 -7.45
CA GLN A 25 7.26 10.83 -7.02
C GLN A 25 5.98 10.26 -7.60
N PHE A 26 4.90 11.06 -7.67
CA PHE A 26 3.65 10.66 -8.32
C PHE A 26 3.87 10.32 -9.80
N GLN A 27 4.61 11.15 -10.54
CA GLN A 27 4.94 10.87 -11.94
C GLN A 27 5.76 9.57 -12.09
N LEU A 28 6.77 9.37 -11.25
CA LEU A 28 7.58 8.15 -11.25
C LEU A 28 6.74 6.90 -10.97
N LEU A 29 5.81 6.97 -10.02
CA LEU A 29 4.91 5.85 -9.72
C LEU A 29 3.97 5.56 -10.89
N ASN A 30 3.39 6.57 -11.51
CA ASN A 30 2.51 6.36 -12.67
C ASN A 30 3.25 5.76 -13.86
N SER A 31 4.45 6.23 -14.18
CA SER A 31 5.22 5.68 -15.31
C SER A 31 5.69 4.26 -15.03
N SER A 32 6.27 4.01 -13.86
CA SER A 32 6.78 2.69 -13.50
C SER A 32 5.67 1.67 -13.22
N SER A 33 4.51 2.08 -12.67
CA SER A 33 3.31 1.23 -12.57
C SER A 33 2.89 0.68 -13.92
N LYS A 34 2.81 1.55 -14.95
CA LYS A 34 2.51 1.12 -16.33
C LYS A 34 3.55 0.13 -16.87
N ASP A 35 4.83 0.39 -16.63
CA ASP A 35 5.89 -0.54 -17.03
C ASP A 35 5.74 -1.91 -16.37
N ILE A 36 5.36 -1.96 -15.09
CA ILE A 36 5.10 -3.23 -14.38
C ILE A 36 3.86 -3.92 -14.93
N CYS A 37 2.78 -3.19 -15.21
CA CYS A 37 1.56 -3.76 -15.78
C CYS A 37 1.82 -4.37 -17.17
N ASN A 38 2.66 -3.74 -18.00
CA ASN A 38 3.07 -4.29 -19.30
C ASN A 38 3.89 -5.58 -19.15
N GLU A 39 4.70 -5.68 -18.10
CA GLU A 39 5.56 -6.84 -17.79
C GLU A 39 5.00 -7.69 -16.64
N PHE A 40 3.68 -7.69 -16.47
CA PHE A 40 3.06 -8.17 -15.22
C PHE A 40 3.30 -9.66 -14.98
N GLU A 41 3.30 -10.49 -16.02
CA GLU A 41 3.57 -11.92 -15.87
C GLU A 41 4.96 -12.18 -15.27
N HIS A 42 5.96 -11.42 -15.72
CA HIS A 42 7.30 -11.51 -15.18
C HIS A 42 7.31 -11.06 -13.72
N PHE A 43 6.75 -9.89 -13.43
CA PHE A 43 6.63 -9.36 -12.07
C PHE A 43 5.95 -10.35 -11.12
N TYR A 44 4.76 -10.82 -11.49
CA TYR A 44 3.94 -11.70 -10.66
C TYR A 44 4.61 -13.05 -10.41
N THR A 45 5.32 -13.60 -11.40
CA THR A 45 6.08 -14.83 -11.24
C THR A 45 7.15 -14.68 -10.14
N TYR A 46 7.97 -13.62 -10.19
CA TYR A 46 8.98 -13.37 -9.16
C TYR A 46 8.37 -13.04 -7.81
N PHE A 47 7.36 -12.18 -7.79
CA PHE A 47 6.62 -11.83 -6.58
C PHE A 47 6.10 -13.09 -5.87
N ASN A 48 5.42 -13.97 -6.61
CA ASN A 48 4.83 -15.19 -6.08
C ASN A 48 5.91 -16.19 -5.58
N LEU A 49 7.02 -16.33 -6.30
CA LEU A 49 8.14 -17.17 -5.86
C LEU A 49 8.76 -16.67 -4.54
N LEU A 50 8.95 -15.35 -4.42
CA LEU A 50 9.54 -14.75 -3.23
C LEU A 50 8.58 -14.77 -2.04
N ILE A 51 7.30 -14.48 -2.26
CA ILE A 51 6.33 -14.39 -1.17
C ILE A 51 6.05 -15.77 -0.57
N LYS A 52 5.96 -16.83 -1.39
CA LYS A 52 5.85 -18.22 -0.91
C LYS A 52 7.04 -18.66 -0.05
N LYS A 53 8.24 -18.13 -0.32
CA LYS A 53 9.44 -18.42 0.48
C LYS A 53 9.41 -17.73 1.84
N LYS A 54 8.89 -16.50 1.91
CA LYS A 54 8.82 -15.74 3.16
C LYS A 54 7.57 -16.06 3.98
N LEU A 55 6.48 -16.40 3.31
CA LEU A 55 5.18 -16.66 3.89
C LEU A 55 4.52 -17.83 3.12
N HIS A 56 4.76 -19.05 3.60
CA HIS A 56 4.34 -20.29 2.93
C HIS A 56 2.83 -20.38 2.62
N ASN A 57 1.99 -19.75 3.46
CA ASN A 57 0.53 -19.74 3.32
C ASN A 57 -0.02 -18.38 2.83
N PHE A 58 0.83 -17.50 2.30
CA PHE A 58 0.43 -16.17 1.81
C PHE A 58 -0.04 -16.22 0.37
N ILE A 59 -1.02 -17.07 0.14
CA ILE A 59 -1.89 -17.01 -1.02
C ILE A 59 -3.25 -17.29 -0.42
N PRO A 60 -4.29 -16.50 -0.71
CA PRO A 60 -5.63 -16.89 -0.30
C PRO A 60 -5.86 -18.26 -0.92
N THR A 61 -5.87 -19.29 -0.08
CA THR A 61 -6.06 -20.69 -0.48
C THR A 61 -7.50 -20.97 -0.92
N THR A 62 -8.29 -19.91 -1.09
CA THR A 62 -9.70 -19.99 -1.36
C THR A 62 -9.98 -19.69 -2.82
N HIS A 63 -10.82 -20.53 -3.43
CA HIS A 63 -11.36 -20.34 -4.79
C HIS A 63 -12.18 -19.03 -4.97
N TYR A 64 -12.30 -18.20 -3.93
CA TYR A 64 -13.15 -17.02 -3.88
C TYR A 64 -12.47 -15.75 -4.40
N PHE A 65 -11.13 -15.71 -4.47
CA PHE A 65 -10.42 -14.52 -4.92
C PHE A 65 -9.39 -14.86 -5.99
N ASP A 66 -9.44 -14.18 -7.13
CA ASP A 66 -8.36 -14.21 -8.12
C ASP A 66 -7.17 -13.39 -7.59
N HIS A 67 -6.25 -14.06 -6.89
CA HIS A 67 -5.06 -13.42 -6.32
C HIS A 67 -4.24 -12.68 -7.38
N ARG A 68 -4.14 -13.22 -8.60
CA ARG A 68 -3.39 -12.60 -9.69
C ARG A 68 -4.04 -11.29 -10.10
N GLU A 69 -5.35 -11.29 -10.33
CA GLU A 69 -6.14 -10.08 -10.64
C GLU A 69 -6.01 -9.03 -9.53
N LYS A 70 -6.08 -9.45 -8.25
CA LYS A 70 -5.95 -8.52 -7.12
C LYS A 70 -4.57 -7.88 -7.03
N ILE A 71 -3.50 -8.61 -7.33
CA ILE A 71 -2.14 -8.05 -7.36
C ILE A 71 -1.92 -7.14 -8.57
N TYR A 72 -2.49 -7.49 -9.73
CA TYR A 72 -2.49 -6.61 -10.91
C TYR A 72 -3.17 -5.28 -10.57
N SER A 73 -4.41 -5.35 -10.08
CA SER A 73 -5.19 -4.17 -9.70
C SER A 73 -4.47 -3.34 -8.63
N LEU A 74 -3.85 -3.97 -7.62
CA LEU A 74 -3.06 -3.24 -6.63
C LEU A 74 -1.91 -2.44 -7.25
N THR A 75 -1.23 -3.00 -8.25
CA THR A 75 -0.12 -2.34 -8.95
C THR A 75 -0.57 -1.04 -9.62
N GLU A 76 -1.80 -0.99 -10.13
CA GLU A 76 -2.42 0.23 -10.70
C GLU A 76 -2.77 1.26 -9.63
N HIS A 77 -3.11 0.80 -8.42
CA HIS A 77 -3.58 1.66 -7.33
C HIS A 77 -2.44 2.18 -6.43
N LEU A 78 -1.24 1.60 -6.48
CA LEU A 78 -0.03 2.07 -5.78
C LEU A 78 0.60 3.32 -6.41
N THR A 79 -0.23 4.27 -6.83
CA THR A 79 0.17 5.54 -7.46
C THR A 79 -0.16 6.76 -6.58
N SER A 80 -1.13 6.62 -5.67
CA SER A 80 -1.50 7.68 -4.72
C SER A 80 -2.21 7.11 -3.49
N GLN A 81 -2.19 7.86 -2.40
CA GLN A 81 -2.88 7.51 -1.17
C GLN A 81 -4.40 7.32 -1.38
N GLN A 82 -5.04 8.17 -2.18
CA GLN A 82 -6.47 8.08 -2.48
C GLN A 82 -6.79 6.80 -3.25
N SER A 83 -5.95 6.44 -4.23
CA SER A 83 -6.15 5.22 -5.02
C SER A 83 -5.96 3.96 -4.17
N ILE A 84 -4.97 3.94 -3.29
CA ILE A 84 -4.79 2.86 -2.30
C ILE A 84 -6.04 2.72 -1.43
N TRP A 85 -6.57 3.84 -0.92
CA TRP A 85 -7.74 3.81 -0.06
C TRP A 85 -8.94 3.14 -0.76
N LEU A 86 -9.22 3.54 -2.00
CA LEU A 86 -10.28 2.94 -2.81
C LEU A 86 -10.05 1.45 -3.05
N TYR A 87 -8.81 1.06 -3.34
CA TYR A 87 -8.46 -0.36 -3.49
C TYR A 87 -8.74 -1.14 -2.20
N ILE A 88 -8.35 -0.62 -1.04
CA ILE A 88 -8.54 -1.28 0.25
C ILE A 88 -10.03 -1.45 0.57
N GLU A 89 -10.83 -0.40 0.38
CA GLU A 89 -12.28 -0.46 0.62
C GLU A 89 -12.95 -1.51 -0.28
N ASN A 90 -12.62 -1.53 -1.57
CA ASN A 90 -13.21 -2.45 -2.53
C ASN A 90 -12.75 -3.91 -2.35
N ASN A 91 -11.59 -4.14 -1.72
CA ASN A 91 -10.99 -5.46 -1.58
C ASN A 91 -10.80 -5.91 -0.13
N ARG A 92 -11.52 -5.28 0.81
CA ARG A 92 -11.40 -5.55 2.25
C ARG A 92 -11.48 -7.04 2.63
N PRO A 93 -12.44 -7.86 2.13
CA PRO A 93 -12.50 -9.28 2.45
C PRO A 93 -11.25 -10.06 2.00
N TYR A 94 -10.74 -9.74 0.81
CA TYR A 94 -9.52 -10.34 0.27
C TYR A 94 -8.31 -9.95 1.12
N LEU A 95 -8.18 -8.67 1.48
CA LEU A 95 -7.07 -8.17 2.29
C LEU A 95 -7.10 -8.70 3.73
N ASN A 96 -8.28 -8.87 4.33
CA ASN A 96 -8.44 -9.52 5.64
C ASN A 96 -7.93 -10.97 5.61
N SER A 97 -8.21 -11.70 4.54
CA SER A 97 -7.74 -13.08 4.36
C SER A 97 -6.22 -13.13 4.13
N LEU A 98 -5.71 -12.24 3.28
CA LEU A 98 -4.31 -12.18 2.90
C LEU A 98 -3.41 -11.74 4.07
N PHE A 99 -3.82 -10.71 4.80
CA PHE A 99 -3.10 -10.12 5.92
C PHE A 99 -3.75 -10.54 7.24
N SER A 100 -3.73 -11.84 7.53
CA SER A 100 -4.21 -12.37 8.82
C SER A 100 -3.32 -11.98 10.00
N ASP A 101 -2.02 -11.76 9.75
CA ASP A 101 -1.04 -11.27 10.72
C ASP A 101 -0.52 -9.87 10.34
N LYS A 102 -0.34 -9.01 11.35
CA LYS A 102 0.11 -7.62 11.19
C LYS A 102 1.48 -7.47 10.51
N HIS A 103 2.34 -8.47 10.61
CA HIS A 103 3.67 -8.49 10.01
C HIS A 103 3.63 -8.86 8.52
N HIS A 104 2.56 -9.51 8.05
CA HIS A 104 2.44 -9.91 6.65
C HIS A 104 2.48 -8.72 5.69
N ALA A 105 1.88 -7.58 6.05
CA ALA A 105 1.87 -6.39 5.21
C ALA A 105 3.28 -5.80 4.97
N ALA A 106 4.14 -5.82 5.99
CA ALA A 106 5.53 -5.38 5.85
C ALA A 106 6.34 -6.33 4.96
N ILE A 107 6.20 -7.64 5.18
CA ILE A 107 6.87 -8.67 4.36
C ILE A 107 6.39 -8.60 2.90
N PHE A 108 5.10 -8.37 2.68
CA PHE A 108 4.52 -8.15 1.37
C PHE A 108 5.19 -6.99 0.65
N SER A 109 5.28 -5.83 1.31
CA SER A 109 5.90 -4.62 0.76
C SER A 109 7.37 -4.84 0.39
N ASP A 110 8.13 -5.53 1.22
CA ASP A 110 9.52 -5.89 0.92
C ASP A 110 9.63 -6.79 -0.31
N VAL A 111 8.78 -7.82 -0.39
CA VAL A 111 8.75 -8.74 -1.53
C VAL A 111 8.31 -8.04 -2.81
N PHE A 112 7.32 -7.16 -2.72
CA PHE A 112 6.89 -6.33 -3.83
C PHE A 112 8.07 -5.50 -4.36
N LEU A 113 8.80 -4.82 -3.48
CA LEU A 113 9.97 -4.02 -3.86
C LEU A 113 11.10 -4.85 -4.50
N MET A 114 11.34 -6.08 -4.03
CA MET A 114 12.31 -6.99 -4.67
C MET A 114 11.86 -7.43 -6.07
N ALA A 115 10.57 -7.74 -6.23
CA ALA A 115 9.99 -8.08 -7.53
C ALA A 115 10.05 -6.89 -8.51
N LEU A 116 9.83 -5.67 -8.02
CA LEU A 116 10.01 -4.43 -8.79
C LEU A 116 11.44 -4.29 -9.31
N SER A 117 12.43 -4.48 -8.44
CA SER A 117 13.84 -4.39 -8.83
C SER A 117 14.21 -5.38 -9.92
N THR A 118 13.63 -6.58 -9.87
CA THR A 118 13.89 -7.64 -10.87
C THR A 118 13.21 -7.33 -12.21
N THR A 119 11.99 -6.78 -12.16
CA THR A 119 11.18 -6.50 -13.35
C THR A 119 11.67 -5.27 -14.09
N LEU A 120 11.89 -4.17 -13.37
CA LEU A 120 12.24 -2.88 -13.95
C LEU A 120 13.73 -2.76 -14.30
N LYS A 121 14.60 -3.57 -13.69
CA LYS A 121 16.05 -3.63 -13.98
C LYS A 121 16.68 -2.22 -13.95
N SER A 122 17.21 -1.75 -15.09
CA SER A 122 17.83 -0.43 -15.21
C SER A 122 16.85 0.73 -15.00
N LYS A 123 15.54 0.53 -15.21
CA LYS A 123 14.50 1.53 -14.91
C LYS A 123 14.24 1.68 -13.41
N PHE A 124 14.69 0.74 -12.57
CA PHE A 124 14.55 0.81 -11.11
C PHE A 124 15.64 1.70 -10.49
N THR A 125 15.64 2.97 -10.89
CA THR A 125 16.57 3.98 -10.38
C THR A 125 16.35 4.24 -8.89
N LEU A 126 17.30 4.92 -8.24
CA LEU A 126 17.18 5.28 -6.83
C LEU A 126 15.91 6.12 -6.56
N ALA A 127 15.54 7.03 -7.47
CA ALA A 127 14.35 7.86 -7.33
C ALA A 127 13.07 7.02 -7.42
N VAL A 128 13.00 6.09 -8.39
CA VAL A 128 11.88 5.15 -8.54
C VAL A 128 11.77 4.27 -7.30
N ARG A 129 12.88 3.70 -6.82
CA ARG A 129 12.92 2.91 -5.59
C ARG A 129 12.38 3.68 -4.39
N LYS A 130 12.83 4.92 -4.17
CA LYS A 130 12.34 5.75 -3.07
C LYS A 130 10.84 6.03 -3.19
N ALA A 131 10.35 6.33 -4.38
CA ALA A 131 8.92 6.55 -4.61
C ALA A 131 8.08 5.29 -4.27
N TRP A 132 8.53 4.11 -4.71
CA TRP A 132 7.89 2.83 -4.39
C TRP A 132 7.95 2.49 -2.90
N GLN A 133 9.09 2.74 -2.23
CA GLN A 133 9.22 2.57 -0.79
C GLN A 133 8.22 3.44 -0.04
N SER A 134 8.10 4.73 -0.40
CA SER A 134 7.15 5.64 0.22
C SER A 134 5.70 5.17 0.04
N ILE A 135 5.29 4.77 -1.17
CA ILE A 135 3.90 4.39 -1.42
C ILE A 135 3.54 3.02 -0.82
N LEU A 136 4.48 2.07 -0.80
CA LEU A 136 4.30 0.77 -0.14
C LEU A 136 4.25 0.90 1.39
N PHE A 137 5.01 1.84 1.95
CA PHE A 137 4.89 2.20 3.36
C PHE A 137 3.50 2.75 3.69
N VAL A 138 2.98 3.68 2.87
CA VAL A 138 1.60 4.19 3.01
C VAL A 138 0.59 3.06 2.92
N PHE A 139 0.71 2.16 1.93
CA PHE A 139 -0.15 0.98 1.80
C PHE A 139 -0.12 0.11 3.06
N THR A 140 1.09 -0.20 3.56
CA THR A 140 1.28 -1.03 4.76
C THR A 140 0.55 -0.44 5.97
N ASN A 141 0.73 0.86 6.21
CA ASN A 141 0.08 1.55 7.32
C ASN A 141 -1.45 1.59 7.16
N MET A 142 -1.94 1.79 5.94
CA MET A 142 -3.38 1.79 5.67
C MET A 142 -4.00 0.42 5.88
N VAL A 143 -3.35 -0.65 5.44
CA VAL A 143 -3.76 -2.04 5.73
C VAL A 143 -3.78 -2.27 7.24
N GLN A 144 -2.71 -1.92 7.96
CA GLN A 144 -2.65 -2.08 9.42
C GLN A 144 -3.77 -1.32 10.15
N ALA A 145 -4.08 -0.10 9.71
CA ALA A 145 -5.15 0.70 10.31
C ALA A 145 -6.56 0.19 9.96
N GLN A 146 -6.79 -0.23 8.72
CA GLN A 146 -8.14 -0.60 8.24
C GLN A 146 -8.52 -2.05 8.52
N ILE A 147 -7.54 -2.96 8.51
CA ILE A 147 -7.73 -4.41 8.64
C ILE A 147 -7.54 -4.85 10.10
N HIS A 148 -6.48 -4.38 10.76
CA HIS A 148 -6.15 -4.78 12.13
C HIS A 148 -6.59 -3.78 13.21
N GLY A 149 -7.14 -2.62 12.82
CA GLY A 149 -7.62 -1.61 13.76
C GLY A 149 -6.51 -0.85 14.49
N TYR A 150 -5.24 -0.96 14.08
CA TYR A 150 -4.13 -0.20 14.66
C TYR A 150 -4.15 1.24 14.12
N SER A 151 -4.67 2.17 14.91
CA SER A 151 -4.76 3.58 14.52
C SER A 151 -3.53 4.38 14.95
N ASN A 152 -2.48 4.38 14.11
CA ASN A 152 -1.52 5.49 14.10
C ASN A 152 -1.85 6.53 13.00
N VAL A 153 -2.90 6.32 12.20
CA VAL A 153 -3.22 7.14 11.02
C VAL A 153 -4.38 8.11 11.30
N ILE A 154 -4.07 9.28 11.87
CA ILE A 154 -5.02 10.36 12.19
C ILE A 154 -5.77 10.87 10.93
N SER A 155 -5.17 10.79 9.74
CA SER A 155 -5.83 11.21 8.48
C SER A 155 -7.00 10.31 8.07
N MET A 156 -6.98 9.04 8.48
CA MET A 156 -8.07 8.10 8.21
C MET A 156 -9.25 8.28 9.16
N GLN A 157 -9.03 8.77 10.39
CA GLN A 157 -10.11 9.23 11.26
C GLN A 157 -10.82 10.45 10.66
N LYS A 158 -10.06 11.48 10.22
CA LYS A 158 -10.64 12.67 9.59
C LYS A 158 -11.40 12.35 8.29
N TYR A 159 -10.92 11.39 7.49
CA TYR A 159 -11.63 10.97 6.28
C TYR A 159 -12.87 10.14 6.59
N ARG A 160 -12.80 9.22 7.57
CA ARG A 160 -13.97 8.48 8.07
C ARG A 160 -15.04 9.42 8.64
N GLU A 161 -14.64 10.41 9.42
CA GLU A 161 -15.54 11.44 9.94
C GLU A 161 -16.20 12.22 8.80
N LYS A 162 -15.43 12.64 7.79
CA LYS A 162 -15.98 13.34 6.62
C LYS A 162 -16.97 12.49 5.81
N TYR A 163 -16.71 11.19 5.67
CA TYR A 163 -17.59 10.26 4.95
C TYR A 163 -18.84 9.85 5.76
N LEU A 164 -18.70 9.70 7.07
CA LEU A 164 -19.83 9.50 7.99
C LEU A 164 -20.76 10.72 7.95
N ILE A 165 -20.21 11.93 7.96
CA ILE A 165 -20.99 13.17 7.84
C ILE A 165 -21.71 13.25 6.49
N SER A 166 -21.07 12.87 5.37
CA SER A 166 -21.75 12.87 4.05
C SER A 166 -22.86 11.81 3.96
N SER A 167 -22.66 10.61 4.52
CA SER A 167 -23.69 9.56 4.55
C SER A 167 -24.89 9.89 5.45
N GLN A 168 -24.69 10.70 6.50
CA GLN A 168 -25.77 11.19 7.36
C GLN A 168 -26.58 12.33 6.71
N LEU A 169 -25.97 13.10 5.80
CA LEU A 169 -26.67 14.15 5.06
C LEU A 169 -27.58 13.57 3.97
N ASP A 170 -27.16 12.51 3.27
CA ASP A 170 -28.00 11.81 2.27
C ASP A 170 -29.20 11.09 2.91
N GLY A 171 -29.10 10.66 4.17
CA GLY A 171 -30.20 10.06 4.92
C GLY A 171 -31.22 11.07 5.48
N LYS A 172 -30.88 12.37 5.56
CA LYS A 172 -31.74 13.41 6.15
C LYS A 172 -32.57 14.21 5.14
N LEU A 173 -32.40 13.98 3.83
CA LEU A 173 -33.18 14.63 2.77
C LEU A 173 -34.42 13.84 2.32
N ARG A 174 -34.76 12.75 3.02
CA ARG A 174 -35.97 11.94 2.77
C ARG A 174 -36.82 11.76 4.02
N SER A 175 -37.16 12.86 4.66
CA SER A 175 -38.32 12.91 5.54
C SER A 175 -38.57 14.36 5.90
N ASP A 176 -39.51 14.96 5.18
CA ASP A 176 -40.51 15.82 5.77
C ASP A 176 -41.82 15.71 4.93
N PRO A 177 -42.98 15.98 5.55
CA PRO A 177 -44.28 15.37 5.22
C PRO A 177 -44.95 15.85 3.93
#